data_AF-A0AAW0H0I0-F1
#
_entry.id   AF-A0AAW0H0I0-F1
#
_cell.length_a   1.000
_cell.length_b   1.000
_cell.length_c   1.000
_cell.angle_alpha   90.00
_cell.angle_beta   90.00
_cell.angle_gamma   90.00
#
_symmetry.space_group_name_H-M   'P 1'
#
loop_
_entity.id
_entity.type
_entity.pdbx_description
1 polymer ?
#
loop_
_entity_poly.entity_id
_entity_poly.type
_entity_poly.pdbx_seq_one_letter_code
_entity_poly.pdbx_strand_id
1 'polypeptide(L)'
;MNNQFQKHALVDNEDYYSLLNVRREASAEELKAAYWRLCVLYHPDKHRDPELKSQAERLFNLVHQAYEVLSDPQTRTIYDVYGNRGLEMEGWDVVERKRTPPEIREEFERLQREREEQRLQQRTNPKGTISVGVVDATDLFDRYDEEYEDVSGSGFPQIEINKMHISQSIEAPLTATDTAILSGSVSTQNGNAGDPSLALISYQHKFQDDDQTRVKGSLKTGFFGTIVEYGAERKISRHSVLGAAVSIGVPQGVSLKVKLNRASQTYFFPIHLMDQLLPSAVFYTTVGPLVIYLAMHSLIIKPYLRAQKEKELEKQRESTASDILQKKQEAEAAVRLMQESVRRIIKAEECRMGLIIVNAWYGKFVNDKSRKNERVKVIDVTVPLQYLVKDSKLILTEASKAGLPGF
;
A
#
# COMPACT_ATOMS: atom_id res chain seq x y z
N MET A 1 -5.08 25.28 -68.97
CA MET A 1 -5.66 24.45 -67.89
C MET A 1 -4.72 24.51 -66.70
N ASN A 2 -4.89 25.48 -65.80
CA ASN A 2 -4.25 25.48 -64.49
C ASN A 2 -4.95 26.53 -63.61
N ASN A 3 -5.98 26.12 -62.87
CA ASN A 3 -6.50 26.93 -61.76
C ASN A 3 -7.35 26.10 -60.79
N GLN A 4 -6.86 24.90 -60.43
CA GLN A 4 -7.46 24.06 -59.39
C GLN A 4 -6.68 24.05 -58.06
N PHE A 5 -5.63 24.86 -57.91
CA PHE A 5 -4.79 24.88 -56.71
C PHE A 5 -5.06 26.02 -55.71
N GLN A 6 -6.24 26.66 -55.74
CA GLN A 6 -6.56 27.76 -54.81
C GLN A 6 -7.90 27.65 -54.05
N LYS A 7 -8.54 26.47 -53.97
CA LYS A 7 -9.84 26.34 -53.26
C LYS A 7 -9.92 25.31 -52.12
N HIS A 8 -8.79 24.83 -51.59
CA HIS A 8 -8.80 24.00 -50.38
C HIS A 8 -7.70 24.45 -49.41
N ALA A 9 -7.97 25.55 -48.71
CA ALA A 9 -7.25 25.99 -47.52
C ALA A 9 -8.23 26.66 -46.54
N LEU A 10 -9.41 26.06 -46.34
CA LEU A 10 -10.32 26.47 -45.27
C LEU A 10 -9.84 25.81 -43.97
N VAL A 11 -8.82 26.45 -43.39
CA VAL A 11 -8.57 26.64 -41.95
C VAL A 11 -9.18 25.57 -41.01
N ASP A 12 -8.53 24.42 -40.93
CA ASP A 12 -8.83 23.35 -39.96
C ASP A 12 -8.07 23.52 -38.62
N ASN A 13 -7.83 24.76 -38.17
CA ASN A 13 -7.29 25.06 -36.84
C ASN A 13 -7.73 26.46 -36.39
N GLU A 14 -8.92 26.55 -35.81
CA GLU A 14 -9.52 27.79 -35.31
C GLU A 14 -8.90 28.21 -33.97
N ASP A 15 -7.72 28.80 -34.03
CA ASP A 15 -7.20 29.63 -32.94
C ASP A 15 -8.03 30.94 -32.87
N TYR A 16 -8.77 31.16 -31.79
CA TYR A 16 -9.65 32.33 -31.60
C TYR A 16 -8.88 33.67 -31.65
N TYR A 17 -7.62 33.67 -31.24
CA TYR A 17 -6.72 34.82 -31.38
C TYR A 17 -6.44 35.16 -32.84
N SER A 18 -6.20 34.13 -33.67
CA SER A 18 -5.96 34.28 -35.10
C SER A 18 -7.22 34.76 -35.83
N LEU A 19 -8.40 34.32 -35.39
CA LEU A 19 -9.68 34.73 -35.95
C LEU A 19 -9.99 36.22 -35.69
N LEU A 20 -9.71 36.71 -34.47
CA LEU A 20 -9.85 38.13 -34.13
C LEU A 20 -8.67 38.99 -34.62
N ASN A 21 -7.64 38.37 -35.19
CA ASN A 21 -6.40 39.01 -35.63
C ASN A 21 -5.74 39.83 -34.50
N VAL A 22 -5.64 39.23 -33.31
CA VAL A 22 -5.02 39.81 -32.12
C VAL A 22 -3.92 38.88 -31.58
N ARG A 23 -2.98 39.44 -30.80
CA ARG A 23 -1.94 38.64 -30.13
C ARG A 23 -2.52 37.95 -28.88
N ARG A 24 -1.86 36.88 -28.42
CA ARG A 24 -2.28 36.15 -27.21
C ARG A 24 -2.17 37.01 -25.94
N GLU A 25 -1.31 38.01 -25.95
CA GLU A 25 -1.12 38.99 -24.86
C GLU A 25 -2.04 40.22 -24.98
N ALA A 26 -3.00 40.22 -25.91
CA ALA A 26 -3.86 41.37 -26.13
C ALA A 26 -4.70 41.72 -24.88
N SER A 27 -4.84 43.02 -24.64
CA SER A 27 -5.66 43.55 -23.56
C SER A 27 -7.16 43.37 -23.86
N ALA A 28 -8.00 43.45 -22.83
CA ALA A 28 -9.46 43.37 -23.01
C ALA A 28 -9.99 44.49 -23.93
N GLU A 29 -9.35 45.67 -23.92
CA GLU A 29 -9.70 46.80 -24.78
C GLU A 29 -9.38 46.51 -26.25
N GLU A 30 -8.22 45.90 -26.51
CA GLU A 30 -7.79 45.51 -27.86
C GLU A 30 -8.69 44.40 -28.44
N LEU A 31 -9.09 43.42 -27.63
CA LEU A 31 -10.02 42.36 -28.02
C LEU A 31 -11.38 42.94 -28.42
N LYS A 32 -11.92 43.86 -27.62
CA LYS A 32 -13.20 44.53 -27.90
C LYS A 32 -13.14 45.38 -29.17
N ALA A 33 -12.03 46.12 -29.38
CA ALA A 33 -11.82 46.92 -30.58
C ALA A 33 -11.69 46.07 -31.85
N ALA A 34 -11.01 44.92 -31.77
CA ALA A 34 -10.89 43.98 -32.88
C ALA A 34 -12.24 43.35 -33.24
N TYR A 35 -12.99 42.89 -32.24
CA TYR A 35 -14.34 42.35 -32.39
C TYR A 35 -15.28 43.35 -33.09
N TRP A 36 -15.32 44.61 -32.63
CA TRP A 36 -16.16 45.65 -33.25
C TRP A 36 -15.83 45.88 -34.72
N ARG A 37 -14.54 45.93 -35.07
CA ARG A 37 -14.11 46.11 -36.48
C ARG A 37 -14.59 44.95 -37.37
N LEU A 38 -14.48 43.71 -36.88
CA LEU A 38 -14.87 42.51 -37.63
C LEU A 38 -16.39 42.36 -37.73
N CYS A 39 -17.15 42.70 -36.69
CA CYS A 39 -18.62 42.72 -36.73
C CYS A 39 -19.17 43.69 -37.78
N VAL A 40 -18.56 44.88 -37.89
CA VAL A 40 -18.96 45.89 -38.88
C VAL A 40 -18.62 45.46 -40.32
N LEU A 41 -17.59 44.62 -40.49
CA LEU A 41 -17.15 44.10 -41.78
C LEU A 41 -18.00 42.92 -42.26
N TYR A 42 -18.31 41.98 -41.36
CA TYR A 42 -19.04 40.75 -41.65
C TYR A 42 -20.55 40.83 -41.37
N HIS A 43 -21.09 42.04 -41.20
CA HIS A 43 -22.53 42.21 -40.98
C HIS A 43 -23.35 41.73 -42.20
N PRO A 44 -24.35 40.85 -42.03
CA PRO A 44 -25.09 40.24 -43.15
C PRO A 44 -25.88 41.24 -43.99
N ASP A 45 -26.21 42.40 -43.44
CA ASP A 45 -26.94 43.49 -44.13
C ASP A 45 -26.09 44.23 -45.17
N LYS A 46 -24.75 44.13 -45.08
CA LYS A 46 -23.85 44.81 -46.04
C LYS A 46 -23.65 44.03 -47.33
N HIS A 47 -24.08 42.77 -47.38
CA HIS A 47 -23.84 41.85 -48.50
C HIS A 47 -25.15 41.53 -49.22
N ARG A 48 -25.24 41.92 -50.50
CA ARG A 48 -26.46 41.74 -51.33
C ARG A 48 -26.52 40.37 -52.02
N ASP A 49 -25.38 39.75 -52.26
CA ASP A 49 -25.30 38.45 -52.95
C ASP A 49 -25.58 37.29 -51.98
N PRO A 50 -26.39 36.29 -52.36
CA PRO A 50 -26.80 35.19 -51.46
C PRO A 50 -25.63 34.36 -50.91
N GLU A 51 -24.61 34.08 -51.72
CA GLU A 51 -23.44 33.30 -51.30
C GLU A 51 -22.54 34.06 -50.32
N LEU A 52 -22.28 35.34 -50.61
CA LEU A 52 -21.47 36.21 -49.75
C LEU A 52 -22.17 36.50 -48.43
N LYS A 53 -23.50 36.61 -48.43
CA LYS A 53 -24.30 36.77 -47.21
C LYS A 53 -24.18 35.55 -46.29
N SER A 54 -24.27 34.34 -46.83
CA SER A 54 -24.10 33.11 -46.03
C SER A 54 -22.68 32.97 -45.47
N GLN A 55 -21.66 33.37 -46.24
CA GLN A 55 -20.27 33.38 -45.75
C GLN A 55 -20.04 34.42 -44.66
N ALA A 56 -20.60 35.62 -44.82
CA ALA A 56 -20.54 36.68 -43.81
C ALA A 56 -21.20 36.26 -42.50
N GLU A 57 -22.35 35.59 -42.56
CA GLU A 57 -23.06 35.06 -41.39
C GLU A 57 -22.25 34.01 -40.63
N ARG A 58 -21.60 33.07 -41.34
CA ARG A 58 -20.71 32.08 -40.71
C ARG A 58 -19.53 32.74 -39.99
N LEU A 59 -18.85 33.66 -40.68
CA LEU A 59 -17.70 34.37 -40.12
C LEU A 59 -18.10 35.26 -38.94
N PHE A 60 -19.29 35.87 -38.99
CA PHE A 60 -19.84 36.66 -37.91
C PHE A 60 -20.06 35.81 -36.64
N ASN A 61 -20.65 34.62 -36.79
CA ASN A 61 -20.88 33.72 -35.66
C ASN A 61 -19.56 33.22 -35.04
N LEU A 62 -18.56 32.88 -35.87
CA LEU A 62 -17.24 32.47 -35.39
C LEU A 62 -16.53 33.60 -34.63
N VAL A 63 -16.57 34.82 -35.17
CA VAL A 63 -15.99 36.02 -34.53
C VAL A 63 -16.67 36.32 -33.19
N HIS A 64 -17.99 36.11 -33.11
CA HIS A 64 -18.75 36.27 -31.88
C HIS A 64 -18.35 35.25 -30.81
N GLN A 65 -18.27 33.97 -31.18
CA GLN A 65 -17.86 32.88 -30.29
C GLN A 65 -16.43 33.09 -29.78
N ALA A 66 -15.50 33.50 -30.65
CA ALA A 66 -14.12 33.81 -30.27
C ALA A 66 -14.03 34.95 -29.24
N TYR A 67 -14.85 35.99 -29.40
CA TYR A 67 -14.89 37.10 -28.45
C TYR A 67 -15.48 36.68 -27.09
N GLU A 68 -16.52 35.86 -27.08
CA GLU A 68 -17.16 35.37 -25.84
C GLU A 68 -16.18 34.57 -24.97
N VAL A 69 -15.42 33.67 -25.59
CA VAL A 69 -14.40 32.85 -24.92
C VAL A 69 -13.21 33.69 -24.44
N LEU A 70 -12.76 34.66 -25.23
CA LEU A 70 -11.57 35.45 -24.90
C LEU A 70 -11.86 36.64 -23.97
N SER A 71 -13.13 37.02 -23.81
CA SER A 71 -13.54 38.18 -23.00
C SER A 71 -13.56 37.89 -21.49
N ASP A 72 -13.86 36.67 -21.05
CA ASP A 72 -13.86 36.31 -19.63
C ASP A 72 -12.49 35.74 -19.20
N PRO A 73 -11.85 36.26 -18.13
CA PRO A 73 -10.55 35.77 -17.68
C PRO A 73 -10.51 34.27 -17.35
N GLN A 74 -11.61 33.70 -16.83
CA GLN A 74 -11.64 32.28 -16.46
C GLN A 74 -11.67 31.40 -17.70
N THR A 75 -12.59 31.65 -18.63
CA THR A 75 -12.67 30.92 -19.90
C THR A 75 -11.46 31.15 -20.79
N ARG A 76 -10.87 32.35 -20.82
CA ARG A 76 -9.59 32.63 -21.50
C ARG A 76 -8.46 31.78 -20.94
N THR A 77 -8.36 31.66 -19.61
CA THR A 77 -7.34 30.82 -18.97
C THR A 77 -7.52 29.35 -19.32
N ILE A 78 -8.76 28.86 -19.32
CA ILE A 78 -9.08 27.47 -19.72
C ILE A 78 -8.70 27.23 -21.19
N TYR A 79 -9.04 28.18 -22.07
CA TYR A 79 -8.71 28.14 -23.48
C TYR A 79 -7.20 28.17 -23.74
N ASP A 80 -6.45 29.00 -23.01
CA ASP A 80 -4.99 29.09 -23.14
C ASP A 80 -4.28 27.79 -22.73
N VAL A 81 -4.82 27.05 -21.76
CA VAL A 81 -4.23 25.80 -21.25
C VAL A 81 -4.64 24.58 -22.07
N TYR A 82 -5.91 24.46 -22.43
CA TYR A 82 -6.50 23.24 -22.99
C TYR A 82 -7.03 23.40 -24.42
N GLY A 83 -7.03 24.61 -24.98
CA GLY A 83 -7.61 24.92 -26.29
C GLY A 83 -9.13 24.72 -26.32
N ASN A 84 -9.69 24.53 -27.52
CA ASN A 84 -11.13 24.33 -27.72
C ASN A 84 -11.70 23.15 -26.90
N ARG A 85 -10.89 22.10 -26.65
CA ARG A 85 -11.29 20.93 -25.86
C ARG A 85 -11.58 21.25 -24.39
N GLY A 86 -11.00 22.32 -23.85
CA GLY A 86 -11.23 22.73 -22.46
C GLY A 86 -12.61 23.37 -22.24
N LEU A 87 -13.21 23.91 -23.31
CA LEU A 87 -14.48 24.63 -23.27
C LEU A 87 -15.70 23.72 -23.42
N GLU A 88 -15.51 22.50 -23.92
CA GLU A 88 -16.59 21.50 -24.08
C GLU A 88 -16.99 20.82 -22.76
N MET A 89 -16.14 20.87 -21.72
CA MET A 89 -16.42 20.28 -20.43
C MET A 89 -16.99 21.32 -19.46
N GLU A 90 -18.28 21.23 -19.14
CA GLU A 90 -18.90 22.05 -18.09
C GLU A 90 -18.35 21.64 -16.70
N GLY A 91 -17.81 22.60 -15.92
CA GLY A 91 -17.41 22.38 -14.53
C GLY A 91 -15.95 22.68 -14.16
N TRP A 92 -15.18 23.35 -15.03
CA TRP A 92 -13.82 23.79 -14.69
C TRP A 92 -13.83 25.12 -13.93
N ASP A 93 -13.60 25.07 -12.62
CA ASP A 93 -13.33 26.26 -11.81
C ASP A 93 -11.82 26.50 -11.71
N VAL A 94 -11.37 27.69 -12.12
CA VAL A 94 -9.98 28.12 -11.95
C VAL A 94 -9.73 28.43 -10.46
N VAL A 95 -9.27 27.45 -9.70
CA VAL A 95 -8.93 27.62 -8.28
C VAL A 95 -7.50 28.14 -8.15
N GLU A 96 -7.33 29.33 -7.60
CA GLU A 96 -6.02 29.84 -7.21
C GLU A 96 -5.40 28.94 -6.15
N ARG A 97 -4.26 28.29 -6.48
CA ARG A 97 -3.49 27.48 -5.52
C ARG A 97 -2.82 28.39 -4.49
N LYS A 98 -3.48 28.60 -3.35
CA LYS A 98 -2.98 29.42 -2.24
C LYS A 98 -1.92 28.74 -1.35
N ARG A 99 -1.59 27.46 -1.54
CA ARG A 99 -0.67 26.72 -0.65
C ARG A 99 0.46 26.04 -1.41
N THR A 100 1.66 26.08 -0.85
CA THR A 100 2.85 25.45 -1.44
C THR A 100 2.86 23.93 -1.21
N PRO A 101 3.48 23.12 -2.09
CA PRO A 101 3.56 21.65 -1.93
C PRO A 101 4.09 21.15 -0.56
N PRO A 102 5.11 21.76 0.07
CA PRO A 102 5.58 21.33 1.39
C PRO A 102 4.55 21.61 2.50
N GLU A 103 3.87 22.75 2.48
CA GLU A 103 2.85 23.09 3.49
C GLU A 103 1.64 22.14 3.45
N ILE A 104 1.24 21.70 2.25
CA ILE A 104 0.17 20.71 2.07
C ILE A 104 0.58 19.36 2.67
N ARG A 105 1.86 18.99 2.53
CA ARG A 105 2.38 17.73 3.06
C ARG A 105 2.38 17.73 4.59
N GLU A 106 2.82 18.82 5.20
CA GLU A 106 2.84 18.97 6.66
C GLU A 106 1.42 19.00 7.25
N GLU A 107 0.50 19.73 6.61
CA GLU A 107 -0.91 19.73 7.01
C GLU A 107 -1.53 18.34 6.87
N PHE A 108 -1.25 17.64 5.77
CA PHE A 108 -1.73 16.28 5.56
C PHE A 108 -1.21 15.35 6.65
N GLU A 109 0.08 15.38 6.97
CA GLU A 109 0.67 14.58 8.04
C GLU A 109 0.07 14.89 9.40
N ARG A 110 -0.22 16.16 9.70
CA ARG A 110 -0.89 16.59 10.92
C ARG A 110 -2.33 16.07 11.02
N LEU A 111 -3.11 16.21 9.95
CA LEU A 111 -4.48 15.71 9.87
C LEU A 111 -4.55 14.18 9.98
N GLN A 112 -3.55 13.46 9.43
CA GLN A 112 -3.45 12.02 9.58
C GLN A 112 -3.26 11.63 11.05
N ARG A 113 -2.34 12.30 11.79
CA ARG A 113 -2.14 12.04 13.23
C ARG A 113 -3.39 12.30 14.05
N GLU A 114 -4.04 13.44 13.87
CA GLU A 114 -5.27 13.79 14.61
C GLU A 114 -6.40 12.79 14.34
N ARG A 115 -6.56 12.35 13.09
CA ARG A 115 -7.57 11.35 12.70
C ARG A 115 -7.25 9.97 13.26
N GLU A 116 -5.98 9.60 13.34
CA GLU A 116 -5.53 8.39 14.01
C GLU A 116 -5.82 8.43 15.51
N GLU A 117 -5.49 9.53 16.19
CA GLU A 117 -5.80 9.72 17.62
C GLU A 117 -7.30 9.63 17.92
N GLN A 118 -8.14 10.30 17.12
CA GLN A 118 -9.60 10.22 17.25
C GLN A 118 -10.11 8.79 17.04
N ARG A 119 -9.54 8.06 16.09
CA ARG A 119 -9.89 6.65 15.83
C ARG A 119 -9.46 5.74 16.98
N LEU A 120 -8.34 6.03 17.65
CA LEU A 120 -7.92 5.30 18.85
C LEU A 120 -8.87 5.56 20.03
N GLN A 121 -9.32 6.81 20.24
CA GLN A 121 -10.28 7.15 21.28
C GLN A 121 -11.62 6.42 21.09
N GLN A 122 -12.14 6.35 19.86
CA GLN A 122 -13.38 5.63 19.54
C GLN A 122 -13.26 4.10 19.71
N ARG A 123 -12.04 3.54 19.76
CA ARG A 123 -11.80 2.11 19.98
C ARG A 123 -11.78 1.71 21.45
N THR A 124 -11.82 2.66 22.38
CA THR A 124 -11.95 2.37 23.82
C THR A 124 -13.36 1.84 24.07
N ASN A 125 -13.56 0.56 23.77
CA ASN A 125 -14.85 -0.08 23.92
C ASN A 125 -14.85 -0.88 25.23
N PRO A 126 -15.65 -0.49 26.24
CA PRO A 126 -15.81 -1.30 27.43
C PRO A 126 -16.45 -2.64 27.04
N LYS A 127 -15.75 -3.75 27.29
CA LYS A 127 -16.27 -5.10 27.12
C LYS A 127 -16.62 -5.67 28.49
N GLY A 128 -17.92 -5.81 28.73
CA GLY A 128 -18.46 -6.54 29.88
C GLY A 128 -18.94 -7.91 29.44
N THR A 129 -18.65 -8.95 30.22
CA THR A 129 -19.23 -10.28 30.08
C THR A 129 -19.79 -10.69 31.42
N ILE A 130 -21.12 -10.88 31.47
CA ILE A 130 -21.85 -11.42 32.60
C ILE A 130 -22.27 -12.84 32.20
N SER A 131 -21.76 -13.84 32.90
CA SER A 131 -22.11 -15.24 32.71
C SER A 131 -22.78 -15.75 33.98
N VAL A 132 -23.99 -16.28 33.83
CA VAL A 132 -24.74 -16.96 34.89
C VAL A 132 -24.69 -18.45 34.56
N GLY A 133 -24.11 -19.24 35.46
CA GLY A 133 -24.03 -20.69 35.35
C GLY A 133 -25.21 -21.34 36.06
N VAL A 134 -26.09 -21.96 35.27
CA VAL A 134 -27.14 -22.86 35.72
C VAL A 134 -26.54 -24.26 35.82
N VAL A 135 -26.67 -24.91 36.97
CA VAL A 135 -26.15 -26.27 37.20
C VAL A 135 -27.27 -27.29 37.19
N ASP A 136 -28.42 -26.95 37.76
CA ASP A 136 -29.57 -27.83 37.78
C ASP A 136 -30.68 -27.27 36.89
N ALA A 137 -30.85 -27.92 35.75
CA ALA A 137 -32.00 -27.76 34.87
C ALA A 137 -32.73 -29.11 34.73
N THR A 138 -32.56 -30.03 35.67
CA THR A 138 -33.12 -31.39 35.60
C THR A 138 -34.66 -31.31 35.53
N ASP A 139 -35.27 -30.42 36.32
CA ASP A 139 -36.70 -30.07 36.26
C ASP A 139 -37.19 -29.55 34.89
N LEU A 140 -36.30 -29.02 34.04
CA LEU A 140 -36.62 -28.59 32.67
C LEU A 140 -36.63 -29.75 31.67
N PHE A 141 -35.97 -30.88 31.98
CA PHE A 141 -35.80 -32.03 31.09
C PHE A 141 -36.47 -33.32 31.59
N ASP A 142 -36.94 -33.39 32.83
CA ASP A 142 -37.62 -34.55 33.45
C ASP A 142 -39.05 -34.84 32.93
N ARG A 143 -39.38 -34.41 31.70
CA ARG A 143 -40.71 -34.62 31.09
C ARG A 143 -41.00 -36.06 30.61
N TYR A 144 -40.18 -37.05 30.96
CA TYR A 144 -40.24 -38.38 30.36
C TYR A 144 -40.60 -39.55 31.28
N ASP A 145 -40.80 -39.34 32.59
CA ASP A 145 -41.15 -40.44 33.52
C ASP A 145 -42.43 -40.13 34.33
N GLU A 146 -43.55 -39.85 33.65
CA GLU A 146 -44.88 -39.93 34.27
C GLU A 146 -45.74 -41.00 33.56
N GLU A 147 -45.47 -42.27 33.86
CA GLU A 147 -46.52 -43.29 33.95
C GLU A 147 -46.71 -43.59 35.44
N TYR A 148 -47.86 -43.20 35.98
CA TYR A 148 -48.34 -43.39 37.37
C TYR A 148 -47.86 -42.38 38.44
N GLU A 149 -48.57 -41.26 38.60
CA GLU A 149 -49.22 -40.86 39.87
C GLU A 149 -49.94 -39.48 39.75
N ASP A 150 -51.21 -39.44 40.17
CA ASP A 150 -52.02 -38.22 40.34
C ASP A 150 -51.53 -37.42 41.56
N VAL A 151 -50.84 -36.28 41.38
CA VAL A 151 -50.83 -35.20 42.40
C VAL A 151 -50.79 -33.82 41.75
N SER A 152 -51.80 -33.03 42.09
CA SER A 152 -51.95 -31.60 41.81
C SER A 152 -50.77 -30.76 42.31
N GLY A 153 -50.00 -30.23 41.38
CA GLY A 153 -49.03 -29.17 41.63
C GLY A 153 -48.39 -28.68 40.34
N SER A 154 -49.02 -27.72 39.66
CA SER A 154 -48.40 -26.98 38.55
C SER A 154 -47.30 -26.06 39.11
N GLY A 155 -46.19 -26.64 39.55
CA GLY A 155 -44.99 -25.90 39.89
C GLY A 155 -44.28 -25.50 38.60
N PHE A 156 -43.96 -24.22 38.44
CA PHE A 156 -43.03 -23.80 37.42
C PHE A 156 -41.65 -24.43 37.73
N PRO A 157 -40.91 -24.95 36.72
CA PRO A 157 -39.61 -25.58 36.94
C PRO A 157 -38.66 -24.60 37.62
N GLN A 158 -37.98 -25.05 38.68
CA GLN A 158 -37.09 -24.19 39.46
C GLN A 158 -35.67 -24.26 38.89
N ILE A 159 -35.20 -23.13 38.36
CA ILE A 159 -33.84 -23.00 37.86
C ILE A 159 -32.94 -22.54 39.02
N GLU A 160 -31.99 -23.36 39.43
CA GLU A 160 -31.03 -22.99 40.47
C GLU A 160 -29.77 -22.33 39.89
N ILE A 161 -29.52 -21.08 40.31
CA ILE A 161 -28.32 -20.33 39.94
C ILE A 161 -27.23 -20.60 40.98
N ASN A 162 -26.22 -21.35 40.58
CA ASN A 162 -25.12 -21.74 41.47
C ASN A 162 -23.87 -20.85 41.25
N LYS A 163 -23.60 -20.44 40.00
CA LYS A 163 -22.40 -19.69 39.64
C LYS A 163 -22.73 -18.36 38.97
N MET A 164 -22.14 -17.27 39.44
CA MET A 164 -22.17 -15.97 38.75
C MET A 164 -20.74 -15.54 38.46
N HIS A 165 -20.44 -15.15 37.23
CA HIS A 165 -19.13 -14.59 36.87
C HIS A 165 -19.34 -13.30 36.07
N ILE A 166 -18.85 -12.20 36.64
CA ILE A 166 -18.87 -10.87 36.03
C ILE A 166 -17.43 -10.52 35.72
N SER A 167 -17.16 -10.17 34.46
CA SER A 167 -15.87 -9.61 34.05
C SER A 167 -16.11 -8.33 33.27
N GLN A 168 -15.38 -7.27 33.61
CA GLN A 168 -15.40 -6.00 32.93
C GLN A 168 -13.98 -5.68 32.49
N SER A 169 -13.82 -5.22 31.25
CA SER A 169 -12.53 -4.81 30.72
C SER A 169 -12.68 -3.60 29.82
N ILE A 170 -11.71 -2.70 29.88
CA ILE A 170 -11.59 -1.52 29.06
C ILE A 170 -10.19 -1.57 28.45
N GLU A 171 -10.13 -1.73 27.13
CA GLU A 171 -8.89 -1.66 26.37
C GLU A 171 -8.78 -0.25 25.77
N ALA A 172 -7.84 0.54 26.29
CA ALA A 172 -7.57 1.90 25.86
C ALA A 172 -6.22 1.93 25.11
N PRO A 173 -6.22 2.00 23.77
CA PRO A 173 -4.99 2.18 23.01
C PRO A 173 -4.51 3.63 23.18
N LEU A 174 -3.41 3.82 23.94
CA LEU A 174 -2.84 5.13 24.22
C LEU A 174 -2.06 5.67 23.01
N THR A 175 -1.43 4.79 22.23
CA THR A 175 -0.65 5.13 21.03
C THR A 175 -0.69 3.95 20.06
N ALA A 176 -0.17 4.11 18.83
CA ALA A 176 -0.05 3.00 17.87
C ALA A 176 0.74 1.79 18.41
N THR A 177 1.64 2.01 19.37
CA THR A 177 2.46 1.00 20.04
C THR A 177 1.93 0.60 21.42
N ASP A 178 1.20 1.48 22.09
CA ASP A 178 0.94 1.39 23.52
C ASP A 178 -0.53 1.12 23.80
N THR A 179 -0.81 0.12 24.63
CA THR A 179 -2.18 -0.24 25.00
C THR A 179 -2.25 -0.43 26.50
N ALA A 180 -3.15 0.32 27.14
CA ALA A 180 -3.51 0.11 28.53
C ALA A 180 -4.81 -0.70 28.58
N ILE A 181 -4.87 -1.71 29.44
CA ILE A 181 -6.06 -2.51 29.68
C ILE A 181 -6.36 -2.45 31.18
N LEU A 182 -7.54 -1.96 31.52
CA LEU A 182 -8.09 -1.99 32.86
C LEU A 182 -9.19 -3.04 32.88
N SER A 183 -9.13 -4.00 33.79
CA SER A 183 -10.16 -5.02 33.91
C SER A 183 -10.40 -5.42 35.36
N GLY A 184 -11.59 -5.91 35.67
CA GLY A 184 -11.93 -6.49 36.95
C GLY A 184 -12.83 -7.70 36.73
N SER A 185 -12.69 -8.72 37.55
CA SER A 185 -13.56 -9.90 37.51
C SER A 185 -13.93 -10.38 38.89
N VAL A 186 -15.19 -10.73 39.07
CA VAL A 186 -15.73 -11.31 40.30
C VAL A 186 -16.48 -12.58 39.93
N SER A 187 -16.20 -13.67 40.64
CA SER A 187 -16.91 -14.93 40.48
C SER A 187 -17.43 -15.44 41.81
N THR A 188 -18.65 -15.93 41.84
CA THR A 188 -19.26 -16.63 42.97
C THR A 188 -19.67 -18.03 42.53
N GLN A 189 -19.49 -19.03 43.39
CA GLN A 189 -19.91 -20.42 43.16
C GLN A 189 -20.40 -21.00 44.49
N ASN A 190 -21.60 -21.59 44.51
CA ASN A 190 -22.19 -22.22 45.71
C ASN A 190 -22.21 -21.28 46.94
N GLY A 191 -22.50 -19.98 46.73
CA GLY A 191 -22.46 -18.99 47.81
C GLY A 191 -21.06 -18.57 48.29
N ASN A 192 -19.99 -19.28 47.88
CA ASN A 192 -18.61 -18.86 48.12
C ASN A 192 -18.15 -17.92 47.00
N ALA A 193 -17.61 -16.76 47.36
CA ALA A 193 -16.89 -15.92 46.42
C ALA A 193 -15.58 -16.64 46.03
N GLY A 194 -15.40 -16.95 44.74
CA GLY A 194 -14.08 -17.32 44.21
C GLY A 194 -13.15 -16.12 44.21
N ASP A 195 -11.86 -16.31 43.89
CA ASP A 195 -10.84 -15.25 43.96
C ASP A 195 -11.22 -14.01 43.12
N PRO A 196 -11.66 -12.90 43.75
CA PRO A 196 -12.09 -11.73 43.00
C PRO A 196 -10.85 -10.93 42.61
N SER A 197 -10.69 -10.68 41.31
CA SER A 197 -9.70 -9.71 40.81
C SER A 197 -10.36 -8.33 40.77
N LEU A 198 -10.17 -7.57 41.83
CA LEU A 198 -10.76 -6.24 42.00
C LEU A 198 -10.29 -5.26 40.93
N ALA A 199 -8.99 -5.29 40.64
CA ALA A 199 -8.38 -4.45 39.62
C ALA A 199 -7.17 -5.14 38.99
N LEU A 200 -7.25 -5.42 37.70
CA LEU A 200 -6.14 -5.79 36.83
C LEU A 200 -5.84 -4.59 35.93
N ILE A 201 -4.71 -3.94 36.18
CA ILE A 201 -4.16 -2.90 35.33
C ILE A 201 -3.04 -3.54 34.53
N SER A 202 -3.09 -3.46 33.21
CA SER A 202 -1.99 -3.93 32.37
C SER A 202 -1.63 -2.91 31.31
N TYR A 203 -0.34 -2.83 31.03
CA TYR A 203 0.27 -1.98 30.03
C TYR A 203 1.05 -2.87 29.08
N GLN A 204 0.79 -2.71 27.79
CA GLN A 204 1.43 -3.46 26.72
C GLN A 204 2.06 -2.49 25.74
N HIS A 205 3.36 -2.64 25.52
CA HIS A 205 4.12 -1.90 24.51
C HIS A 205 4.48 -2.84 23.36
N LYS A 206 4.10 -2.46 22.14
CA LYS A 206 4.39 -3.19 20.89
C LYS A 206 5.50 -2.46 20.14
N PHE A 207 6.65 -3.13 20.00
CA PHE A 207 7.74 -2.63 19.19
C PHE A 207 7.43 -2.76 17.70
N GLN A 208 7.72 -1.70 16.92
CA GLN A 208 7.64 -1.69 15.45
C GLN A 208 8.91 -2.32 14.84
N ASP A 209 9.21 -3.55 15.24
CA ASP A 209 10.31 -4.35 14.68
C ASP A 209 9.74 -5.45 13.78
N ASP A 210 10.52 -5.98 12.84
CA ASP A 210 10.12 -7.03 11.90
C ASP A 210 9.54 -8.27 12.63
N ASP A 211 10.01 -8.52 13.85
CA ASP A 211 9.64 -9.65 14.71
C ASP A 211 8.45 -9.39 15.67
N GLN A 212 7.79 -8.22 15.57
CA GLN A 212 6.60 -7.86 16.36
C GLN A 212 6.71 -8.16 17.87
N THR A 213 7.81 -7.74 18.51
CA THR A 213 8.02 -7.94 19.95
C THR A 213 7.02 -7.12 20.77
N ARG A 214 6.40 -7.73 21.78
CA ARG A 214 5.44 -7.10 22.69
C ARG A 214 5.93 -7.27 24.11
N VAL A 215 6.11 -6.18 24.84
CA VAL A 215 6.38 -6.20 26.29
C VAL A 215 5.08 -5.94 27.02
N LYS A 216 4.80 -6.73 28.05
CA LYS A 216 3.60 -6.66 28.88
C LYS A 216 4.01 -6.50 30.33
N GLY A 217 3.45 -5.51 31.00
CA GLY A 217 3.46 -5.37 32.45
C GLY A 217 2.03 -5.36 32.96
N SER A 218 1.75 -6.09 34.02
CA SER A 218 0.42 -6.17 34.61
C SER A 218 0.48 -6.24 36.12
N LEU A 219 -0.46 -5.56 36.77
CA LEU A 219 -0.66 -5.52 38.19
C LEU A 219 -2.08 -6.02 38.45
N LYS A 220 -2.20 -7.18 39.08
CA LYS A 220 -3.46 -7.79 39.51
C LYS A 220 -3.59 -7.61 41.01
N THR A 221 -4.58 -6.85 41.43
CA THR A 221 -4.93 -6.69 42.83
C THR A 221 -6.26 -7.40 43.08
N GLY A 222 -6.25 -8.42 43.92
CA GLY A 222 -7.43 -9.13 44.40
C GLY A 222 -7.51 -9.09 45.92
N PHE A 223 -8.60 -9.61 46.47
CA PHE A 223 -8.78 -9.70 47.93
C PHE A 223 -7.75 -10.61 48.60
N PHE A 224 -7.31 -11.66 47.90
CA PHE A 224 -6.36 -12.64 48.40
C PHE A 224 -4.89 -12.33 48.07
N GLY A 225 -4.62 -11.14 47.52
CA GLY A 225 -3.28 -10.61 47.37
C GLY A 225 -3.03 -9.88 46.06
N THR A 226 -1.80 -9.40 45.91
CA THR A 226 -1.35 -8.63 44.75
C THR A 226 -0.32 -9.42 43.97
N ILE A 227 -0.52 -9.50 42.65
CA ILE A 227 0.37 -10.19 41.71
C ILE A 227 0.84 -9.18 40.67
N VAL A 228 2.15 -8.98 40.63
CA VAL A 228 2.85 -8.24 39.59
C VAL A 228 3.35 -9.24 38.56
N GLU A 229 2.98 -9.08 37.30
CA GLU A 229 3.40 -9.94 36.21
C GLU A 229 4.00 -9.08 35.09
N TYR A 230 5.26 -9.32 34.73
CA TYR A 230 5.93 -8.65 33.62
C TYR A 230 6.58 -9.68 32.71
N GLY A 231 6.57 -9.42 31.42
CA GLY A 231 7.05 -10.37 30.43
C GLY A 231 7.18 -9.79 29.05
N ALA A 232 7.75 -10.58 28.16
CA ALA A 232 7.87 -10.26 26.75
C ALA A 232 7.38 -11.43 25.91
N GLU A 233 6.71 -11.10 24.81
CA GLU A 233 6.25 -12.01 23.78
C GLU A 233 6.93 -11.61 22.47
N ARG A 234 7.48 -12.58 21.73
CA ARG A 234 8.13 -12.36 20.45
C ARG A 234 7.59 -13.34 19.42
N LYS A 235 7.33 -12.85 18.22
CA LYS A 235 6.98 -13.70 17.09
C LYS A 235 8.26 -14.34 16.55
N ILE A 236 8.32 -15.68 16.55
CA ILE A 236 9.47 -16.45 16.05
C ILE A 236 9.25 -16.89 14.61
N SER A 237 8.00 -17.12 14.22
CA SER A 237 7.62 -17.56 12.87
C SER A 237 6.26 -16.99 12.48
N ARG A 238 5.84 -17.15 11.22
CA ARG A 238 4.52 -16.73 10.71
C ARG A 238 3.37 -17.22 11.59
N HIS A 239 3.50 -18.43 12.15
CA HIS A 239 2.48 -19.09 12.96
C HIS A 239 2.97 -19.42 14.38
N SER A 240 4.06 -18.82 14.87
CA SER A 240 4.59 -19.15 16.21
C SER A 240 5.01 -17.92 17.00
N VAL A 241 4.46 -17.79 18.20
CA VAL A 241 4.76 -16.71 19.16
C VAL A 241 5.22 -17.36 20.46
N LEU A 242 6.40 -16.96 20.94
CA LEU A 242 6.94 -17.39 22.22
C LEU A 242 6.86 -16.22 23.20
N GLY A 243 6.39 -16.47 24.41
CA GLY A 243 6.34 -15.51 25.50
C GLY A 243 6.96 -16.08 26.76
N ALA A 244 7.60 -15.21 27.53
CA ALA A 244 8.06 -15.50 28.87
C ALA A 244 7.60 -14.36 29.78
N ALA A 245 6.93 -14.70 30.87
CA ALA A 245 6.44 -13.75 31.87
C ALA A 245 6.82 -14.23 33.27
N VAL A 246 7.32 -13.33 34.09
CA VAL A 246 7.60 -13.55 35.50
C VAL A 246 6.43 -12.99 36.29
N SER A 247 5.85 -13.82 37.15
CA SER A 247 4.72 -13.51 38.02
C SER A 247 5.19 -13.56 39.47
N ILE A 248 5.03 -12.46 40.19
CA ILE A 248 5.50 -12.24 41.55
C ILE A 248 4.31 -11.76 42.37
N GLY A 249 3.92 -12.48 43.42
CA GLY A 249 2.81 -12.02 44.26
C GLY A 249 2.51 -12.91 45.45
N VAL A 250 1.71 -12.40 46.37
CA VAL A 250 1.18 -13.20 47.49
C VAL A 250 -0.21 -13.69 47.08
N PRO A 251 -0.56 -14.98 47.24
CA PRO A 251 0.20 -16.06 47.87
C PRO A 251 1.09 -16.88 46.91
N GLN A 252 1.05 -16.62 45.60
CA GLN A 252 1.70 -17.43 44.55
C GLN A 252 3.24 -17.38 44.48
N GLY A 253 3.89 -16.64 45.38
CA GLY A 253 5.33 -16.43 45.41
C GLY A 253 5.88 -15.93 44.06
N VAL A 254 6.88 -16.63 43.52
CA VAL A 254 7.53 -16.31 42.24
C VAL A 254 7.44 -17.49 41.28
N SER A 255 6.86 -17.23 40.12
CA SER A 255 6.70 -18.20 39.03
C SER A 255 7.11 -17.62 37.69
N LEU A 256 7.71 -18.46 36.85
CA LEU A 256 8.03 -18.19 35.46
C LEU A 256 7.02 -18.89 34.57
N LYS A 257 6.29 -18.13 33.77
CA LYS A 257 5.33 -18.63 32.79
C LYS A 257 5.95 -18.57 31.41
N VAL A 258 6.21 -19.73 30.80
CA VAL A 258 6.65 -19.82 29.40
C VAL A 258 5.46 -20.25 28.54
N LYS A 259 5.12 -19.46 27.53
CA LYS A 259 3.98 -19.67 26.64
C LYS A 259 4.46 -19.78 25.19
N LEU A 260 4.12 -20.87 24.49
CA LEU A 260 4.36 -21.03 23.07
C LEU A 260 3.02 -21.20 22.35
N ASN A 261 2.61 -20.18 21.60
CA ASN A 261 1.45 -20.26 20.73
C ASN A 261 1.91 -20.70 19.34
N ARG A 262 1.46 -21.87 18.88
CA ARG A 262 1.71 -22.38 17.53
C ARG A 262 0.37 -22.60 16.81
N ALA A 263 0.08 -21.76 15.82
CA ALA A 263 -1.21 -21.70 15.13
C ALA A 263 -2.39 -21.58 16.13
N SER A 264 -3.23 -22.61 16.23
CA SER A 264 -4.36 -22.67 17.18
C SER A 264 -4.02 -23.34 18.52
N GLN A 265 -2.81 -23.89 18.67
CA GLN A 265 -2.38 -24.56 19.89
C GLN A 265 -1.60 -23.60 20.79
N THR A 266 -1.89 -23.64 22.09
CA THR A 266 -1.18 -22.88 23.12
C THR A 266 -0.52 -23.86 24.08
N TYR A 267 0.80 -23.93 24.06
CA TYR A 267 1.58 -24.63 25.07
C TYR A 267 1.90 -23.67 26.21
N PHE A 268 1.54 -24.04 27.43
CA PHE A 268 1.72 -23.22 28.62
C PHE A 268 2.48 -24.02 29.69
N PHE A 269 3.65 -23.53 30.07
CA PHE A 269 4.53 -24.16 31.05
C PHE A 269 4.69 -23.22 32.25
N PRO A 270 3.86 -23.38 33.30
CA PRO A 270 3.99 -22.63 34.54
C PRO A 270 5.07 -23.28 35.41
N ILE A 271 6.24 -22.67 35.46
CA ILE A 271 7.34 -23.10 36.32
C ILE A 271 7.19 -22.32 37.63
N HIS A 272 6.77 -23.01 38.69
CA HIS A 272 6.71 -22.44 40.03
C HIS A 272 8.08 -22.58 40.69
N LEU A 273 8.70 -21.49 41.13
CA LEU A 273 10.03 -21.55 41.74
C LEU A 273 9.97 -21.56 43.26
N MET A 274 9.16 -20.68 43.85
CA MET A 274 9.11 -20.53 45.30
C MET A 274 7.83 -19.84 45.75
N ASP A 275 7.35 -20.19 46.95
CA ASP A 275 6.17 -19.58 47.58
C ASP A 275 6.52 -18.26 48.31
N GLN A 276 7.80 -17.99 48.58
CA GLN A 276 8.27 -16.80 49.29
C GLN A 276 8.82 -15.72 48.35
N LEU A 277 8.61 -14.45 48.70
CA LEU A 277 9.12 -13.31 47.95
C LEU A 277 10.60 -13.06 48.26
N LEU A 278 11.49 -13.84 47.64
CA LEU A 278 12.94 -13.62 47.72
C LEU A 278 13.45 -12.83 46.50
N PRO A 279 14.18 -11.71 46.69
CA PRO A 279 14.77 -10.96 45.58
C PRO A 279 15.69 -11.80 44.69
N SER A 280 16.38 -12.78 45.27
CA SER A 280 17.31 -13.66 44.54
C SER A 280 16.61 -14.51 43.48
N ALA A 281 15.44 -15.08 43.74
CA ALA A 281 14.77 -15.88 42.72
C ALA A 281 13.94 -15.02 41.74
N VAL A 282 13.59 -13.77 42.08
CA VAL A 282 13.19 -12.78 41.05
C VAL A 282 14.33 -12.50 40.08
N PHE A 283 15.57 -12.39 40.58
CA PHE A 283 16.75 -12.23 39.73
C PHE A 283 16.98 -13.46 38.84
N TYR A 284 16.92 -14.69 39.38
CA TYR A 284 17.11 -15.89 38.57
C TYR A 284 15.99 -16.15 37.56
N THR A 285 14.73 -15.84 37.89
CA THR A 285 13.60 -15.96 36.95
C THR A 285 13.64 -14.97 35.79
N THR A 286 14.28 -13.82 35.96
CA THR A 286 14.43 -12.83 34.89
C THR A 286 15.69 -13.05 34.07
N VAL A 287 16.83 -13.13 34.75
CA VAL A 287 18.14 -13.21 34.11
C VAL A 287 18.36 -14.59 33.49
N GLY A 288 17.91 -15.67 34.15
CA GLY A 288 18.09 -17.04 33.68
C GLY A 288 17.51 -17.26 32.28
N PRO A 289 16.19 -17.06 32.06
CA PRO A 289 15.57 -17.22 30.75
C PRO A 289 16.13 -16.27 29.69
N LEU A 290 16.52 -15.05 30.07
CA LEU A 290 17.11 -14.09 29.14
C LEU A 290 18.49 -14.55 28.66
N VAL A 291 19.36 -15.01 29.56
CA VAL A 291 20.68 -15.54 29.20
C VAL A 291 20.54 -16.81 28.36
N ILE A 292 19.64 -17.72 28.74
CA ILE A 292 19.33 -18.93 27.97
C ILE A 292 18.83 -18.56 26.56
N TYR A 293 17.96 -17.56 26.45
CA TYR A 293 17.46 -17.06 25.17
C TYR A 293 18.59 -16.48 24.32
N LEU A 294 19.46 -15.64 24.89
CA LEU A 294 20.59 -15.05 24.16
C LEU A 294 21.61 -16.10 23.71
N ALA A 295 21.87 -17.12 24.54
CA ALA A 295 22.71 -18.25 24.20
C ALA A 295 22.10 -19.08 23.06
N MET A 296 20.82 -19.46 23.18
CA MET A 296 20.10 -20.22 22.15
C MET A 296 20.01 -19.42 20.84
N HIS A 297 19.75 -18.12 20.91
CA HIS A 297 19.65 -17.26 19.74
C HIS A 297 20.98 -17.10 19.02
N SER A 298 22.08 -16.90 19.76
CA SER A 298 23.42 -16.75 19.18
C SER A 298 24.01 -18.05 18.65
N LEU A 299 23.86 -19.15 19.38
CA LEU A 299 24.51 -20.43 19.08
C LEU A 299 23.71 -21.33 18.13
N ILE A 300 22.37 -21.27 18.15
CA ILE A 300 21.52 -22.20 17.41
C ILE A 300 20.70 -21.48 16.34
N ILE A 301 19.96 -20.43 16.72
CA ILE A 301 18.96 -19.81 15.83
C ILE A 301 19.64 -19.01 14.70
N LYS A 302 20.60 -18.13 15.02
CA LYS A 302 21.32 -17.33 14.03
C LYS A 302 22.04 -18.18 12.97
N PRO A 303 22.85 -19.21 13.31
CA PRO A 303 23.52 -20.01 12.29
C PRO A 303 22.51 -20.79 11.43
N TYR A 304 21.44 -21.32 12.01
CA TYR A 304 20.39 -22.02 11.27
C TYR A 304 19.69 -21.13 10.24
N LEU A 305 19.29 -19.91 10.64
CA LEU A 305 18.64 -18.96 9.72
C LEU A 305 19.58 -18.50 8.60
N ARG A 306 20.87 -18.31 8.90
CA ARG A 306 21.87 -17.97 7.88
C ARG A 306 22.02 -19.10 6.86
N ALA A 307 22.13 -20.33 7.33
CA ALA A 307 22.22 -21.51 6.46
C ALA A 307 20.97 -21.68 5.57
N GLN A 308 19.77 -21.38 6.07
CA GLN A 308 18.56 -21.40 5.25
C GLN A 308 18.55 -20.31 4.18
N LYS A 309 18.89 -19.07 4.55
CA LYS A 309 18.98 -17.95 3.59
C LYS A 309 20.00 -18.24 2.49
N GLU A 310 21.12 -18.88 2.84
CA GLU A 310 22.14 -19.27 1.89
C GLU A 310 21.62 -20.31 0.89
N LYS A 311 20.93 -21.36 1.36
CA LYS A 311 20.28 -22.35 0.47
C LYS A 311 19.23 -21.75 -0.45
N GLU A 312 18.45 -20.79 0.03
CA GLU A 312 17.44 -20.11 -0.78
C GLU A 312 18.08 -19.21 -1.84
N LEU A 313 19.15 -18.51 -1.47
CA LEU A 313 19.94 -17.72 -2.41
C LEU A 313 20.63 -18.59 -3.46
N GLU A 314 21.14 -19.76 -3.08
CA GLU A 314 21.72 -20.75 -4.01
C GLU A 314 20.68 -21.21 -5.04
N LYS A 315 19.48 -21.60 -4.59
CA LYS A 315 18.38 -21.97 -5.50
C LYS A 315 18.01 -20.85 -6.47
N GLN A 316 17.93 -19.61 -5.98
CA GLN A 316 17.65 -18.45 -6.82
C GLN A 316 18.78 -18.20 -7.84
N ARG A 317 20.04 -18.43 -7.46
CA ARG A 317 21.19 -18.32 -8.37
C ARG A 317 21.16 -19.40 -9.44
N GLU A 318 20.84 -20.63 -9.07
CA GLU A 318 20.70 -21.76 -10.01
C GLU A 318 19.58 -21.50 -11.02
N SER A 319 18.39 -21.08 -10.57
CA SER A 319 17.27 -20.76 -11.47
C SER A 319 17.59 -19.59 -12.39
N THR A 320 18.20 -18.52 -11.85
CA THR A 320 18.60 -17.38 -12.66
C THR A 320 19.66 -17.78 -13.70
N ALA A 321 20.59 -18.66 -13.34
CA ALA A 321 21.62 -19.15 -14.26
C ALA A 321 21.03 -19.99 -15.39
N SER A 322 20.04 -20.86 -15.11
CA SER A 322 19.34 -21.62 -16.16
C SER A 322 18.56 -20.69 -17.10
N ASP A 323 17.87 -19.69 -16.56
CA ASP A 323 17.08 -18.74 -17.36
C ASP A 323 17.98 -17.90 -18.29
N ILE A 324 19.14 -17.46 -17.79
CA ILE A 324 20.13 -16.73 -18.60
C ILE A 324 20.65 -17.61 -19.73
N LEU A 325 20.93 -18.89 -19.47
CA LEU A 325 21.41 -19.82 -20.49
C LEU A 325 20.37 -20.03 -21.58
N GLN A 326 19.10 -20.24 -21.20
CA GLN A 326 18.00 -20.42 -22.14
C GLN A 326 17.82 -19.18 -23.02
N LYS A 327 17.75 -17.99 -22.42
CA LYS A 327 17.62 -16.74 -23.17
C LYS A 327 18.80 -16.50 -24.12
N LYS A 328 20.01 -16.89 -23.71
CA LYS A 328 21.18 -16.81 -24.58
C LYS A 328 21.04 -17.73 -25.81
N GLN A 329 20.56 -18.96 -25.63
CA GLN A 329 20.30 -19.88 -26.75
C GLN A 329 19.19 -19.36 -27.69
N GLU A 330 18.12 -18.78 -27.12
CA GLU A 330 17.05 -18.15 -27.89
C GLU A 330 17.56 -16.95 -28.71
N ALA A 331 18.39 -16.09 -28.11
CA ALA A 331 19.02 -14.97 -28.81
C ALA A 331 19.94 -15.46 -29.94
N GLU A 332 20.78 -16.47 -29.70
CA GLU A 332 21.64 -17.06 -30.73
C GLU A 332 20.84 -17.68 -31.89
N ALA A 333 19.72 -18.36 -31.59
CA ALA A 333 18.83 -18.92 -32.60
C ALA A 333 18.13 -17.81 -33.41
N ALA A 334 17.66 -16.76 -32.76
CA ALA A 334 17.05 -15.61 -33.41
C ALA A 334 18.06 -14.91 -34.35
N VAL A 335 19.31 -14.71 -33.90
CA VAL A 335 20.39 -14.15 -34.74
C VAL A 335 20.61 -15.01 -35.98
N ARG A 336 20.65 -16.34 -35.85
CA ARG A 336 20.81 -17.27 -37.00
C ARG A 336 19.67 -17.13 -38.00
N LEU A 337 18.42 -17.06 -37.54
CA LEU A 337 17.25 -16.89 -38.41
C LEU A 337 17.25 -15.53 -39.12
N MET A 338 17.75 -14.47 -38.45
CA MET A 338 17.83 -13.13 -39.02
C MET A 338 18.91 -12.97 -40.09
N GLN A 339 19.94 -13.83 -40.13
CA GLN A 339 21.07 -13.68 -41.07
C GLN A 339 20.62 -13.62 -42.53
N GLU A 340 19.66 -14.44 -42.95
CA GLU A 340 19.17 -14.43 -44.33
C GLU A 340 18.43 -13.14 -44.67
N SER A 341 17.60 -12.66 -43.74
CA SER A 341 16.87 -11.40 -43.90
C SER A 341 17.82 -10.22 -43.96
N VAL A 342 18.83 -10.19 -43.07
CA VAL A 342 19.86 -9.16 -43.03
C VAL A 342 20.67 -9.12 -44.33
N ARG A 343 21.05 -10.27 -44.91
CA ARG A 343 21.71 -10.31 -46.22
C ARG A 343 20.87 -9.68 -47.33
N ARG A 344 19.55 -9.86 -47.29
CA ARG A 344 18.63 -9.22 -48.27
C ARG A 344 18.57 -7.71 -48.07
N ILE A 345 18.51 -7.25 -46.81
CA ILE A 345 18.53 -5.83 -46.47
C ILE A 345 19.84 -5.17 -46.93
N ILE A 346 20.99 -5.79 -46.65
CA ILE A 346 22.30 -5.26 -47.07
C ILE A 346 22.35 -5.06 -48.59
N LYS A 347 21.96 -6.07 -49.38
CA LYS A 347 21.92 -5.95 -50.84
C LYS A 347 20.99 -4.83 -51.33
N ALA A 348 19.85 -4.65 -50.68
CA ALA A 348 18.89 -3.60 -51.04
C ALA A 348 19.43 -2.20 -50.71
N GLU A 349 20.12 -2.05 -49.57
CA GLU A 349 20.74 -0.78 -49.15
C GLU A 349 22.01 -0.47 -49.97
N GLU A 350 22.79 -1.47 -50.39
CA GLU A 350 23.94 -1.31 -51.30
C GLU A 350 23.52 -0.69 -52.65
N CYS A 351 22.44 -1.18 -53.24
CA CYS A 351 21.89 -0.62 -54.48
C CYS A 351 21.43 0.84 -54.34
N ARG A 352 21.10 1.27 -53.11
CA ARG A 352 20.61 2.62 -52.80
C ARG A 352 21.69 3.54 -52.23
N MET A 353 22.93 3.06 -52.09
CA MET A 353 24.00 3.74 -51.35
C MET A 353 23.55 4.18 -49.93
N GLY A 354 22.84 3.28 -49.25
CA GLY A 354 22.24 3.50 -47.94
C GLY A 354 23.11 3.14 -46.74
N LEU A 355 22.49 3.04 -45.56
CA LEU A 355 23.18 2.77 -44.30
C LEU A 355 23.45 1.27 -44.13
N ILE A 356 24.73 0.90 -43.95
CA ILE A 356 25.17 -0.47 -43.66
C ILE A 356 26.03 -0.46 -42.40
N ILE A 357 25.64 -1.26 -41.41
CA ILE A 357 26.34 -1.43 -40.15
C ILE A 357 27.40 -2.51 -40.35
N VAL A 358 28.67 -2.12 -40.29
CA VAL A 358 29.80 -3.04 -40.45
C VAL A 358 30.03 -3.83 -39.16
N ASN A 359 30.16 -3.13 -38.03
CA ASN A 359 30.36 -3.72 -36.71
C ASN A 359 29.52 -2.97 -35.67
N ALA A 360 28.88 -3.70 -34.75
CA ALA A 360 28.25 -3.13 -33.57
C ALA A 360 28.46 -4.02 -32.35
N TRP A 361 28.95 -3.41 -31.27
CA TRP A 361 29.29 -4.08 -30.03
C TRP A 361 28.51 -3.47 -28.87
N TYR A 362 27.92 -4.31 -28.03
CA TYR A 362 27.16 -3.89 -26.87
C TYR A 362 27.74 -4.50 -25.60
N GLY A 363 28.09 -3.68 -24.61
CA GLY A 363 28.62 -4.18 -23.35
C GLY A 363 29.35 -3.15 -22.53
N LYS A 364 29.98 -3.61 -21.45
CA LYS A 364 30.85 -2.79 -20.60
C LYS A 364 32.26 -2.80 -21.19
N PHE A 365 32.64 -1.72 -21.86
CA PHE A 365 34.00 -1.51 -22.34
C PHE A 365 34.89 -1.12 -21.16
N VAL A 366 36.04 -1.78 -21.02
CA VAL A 366 37.03 -1.45 -19.99
C VAL A 366 37.73 -0.17 -20.43
N ASN A 367 37.63 0.88 -19.61
CA ASN A 367 38.42 2.10 -19.78
C ASN A 367 39.76 1.94 -19.03
N ASP A 368 40.81 2.67 -19.41
CA ASP A 368 42.21 2.50 -18.97
C ASP A 368 42.42 2.59 -17.43
N LYS A 369 41.37 2.96 -16.67
CA LYS A 369 41.36 3.04 -15.19
C LYS A 369 40.71 1.85 -14.48
N SER A 370 40.23 0.83 -15.19
CA SER A 370 39.57 -0.34 -14.57
C SER A 370 40.58 -1.40 -14.13
N ARG A 371 40.38 -1.96 -12.92
CA ARG A 371 41.22 -3.02 -12.33
C ARG A 371 41.42 -4.18 -13.33
N LYS A 372 42.68 -4.64 -13.47
CA LYS A 372 43.18 -5.67 -14.43
C LYS A 372 42.42 -7.01 -14.54
N ASN A 373 41.34 -7.24 -13.79
CA ASN A 373 40.62 -8.53 -13.72
C ASN A 373 39.11 -8.48 -14.07
N GLU A 374 38.54 -7.35 -14.53
CA GLU A 374 37.17 -7.38 -15.06
C GLU A 374 37.13 -8.01 -16.46
N ARG A 375 36.52 -9.20 -16.60
CA ARG A 375 36.24 -9.79 -17.92
C ARG A 375 35.32 -8.85 -18.70
N VAL A 376 35.79 -8.41 -19.87
CA VAL A 376 35.01 -7.62 -20.83
C VAL A 376 33.77 -8.42 -21.24
N LYS A 377 32.60 -8.01 -20.75
CA LYS A 377 31.31 -8.57 -21.18
C LYS A 377 30.81 -7.73 -22.35
N VAL A 378 31.26 -8.07 -23.55
CA VAL A 378 30.85 -7.44 -24.79
C VAL A 378 30.18 -8.49 -25.67
N ILE A 379 29.05 -8.12 -26.26
CA ILE A 379 28.18 -8.93 -27.11
C ILE A 379 28.23 -8.29 -28.50
N ASP A 380 28.39 -9.12 -29.53
CA ASP A 380 28.24 -8.67 -30.92
C ASP A 380 26.75 -8.55 -31.25
N VAL A 381 26.33 -7.33 -31.60
CA VAL A 381 24.93 -6.98 -31.90
C VAL A 381 24.77 -6.47 -33.34
N THR A 382 25.74 -6.75 -34.20
CA THR A 382 25.75 -6.30 -35.60
C THR A 382 24.53 -6.79 -36.37
N VAL A 383 24.21 -8.08 -36.28
CA VAL A 383 23.09 -8.70 -37.02
C VAL A 383 21.72 -8.19 -36.53
N PRO A 384 21.41 -8.17 -35.21
CA PRO A 384 20.17 -7.60 -34.71
C PRO A 384 19.96 -6.14 -35.12
N LEU A 385 20.99 -5.30 -35.04
CA LEU A 385 20.86 -3.88 -35.41
C LEU A 385 20.71 -3.68 -36.91
N GLN A 386 21.43 -4.44 -37.73
CA GLN A 386 21.28 -4.36 -39.19
C GLN A 386 19.87 -4.79 -39.63
N TYR A 387 19.23 -5.72 -38.92
CA TYR A 387 17.85 -6.12 -39.18
C TYR A 387 16.83 -4.99 -38.97
N LEU A 388 17.15 -4.03 -38.10
CA LEU A 388 16.31 -2.87 -37.78
C LEU A 388 16.51 -1.67 -38.73
N VAL A 389 17.42 -1.78 -39.70
CA VAL A 389 17.65 -0.73 -40.71
C VAL A 389 16.56 -0.83 -41.78
N LYS A 390 15.87 0.29 -42.02
CA LYS A 390 14.86 0.44 -43.07
C LYS A 390 15.01 1.79 -43.76
N ASP A 391 15.03 1.80 -45.09
CA ASP A 391 15.16 3.00 -45.92
C ASP A 391 16.33 3.90 -45.47
N SER A 392 17.50 3.27 -45.32
CA SER A 392 18.74 3.92 -44.91
C SER A 392 18.73 4.60 -43.53
N LYS A 393 17.77 4.26 -42.65
CA LYS A 393 17.70 4.74 -41.26
C LYS A 393 17.57 3.57 -40.28
N LEU A 394 18.24 3.68 -39.14
CA LEU A 394 18.09 2.74 -38.02
C LEU A 394 16.90 3.15 -37.16
N ILE A 395 15.91 2.26 -37.02
CA ILE A 395 14.72 2.49 -36.20
C ILE A 395 14.81 1.60 -34.96
N LEU A 396 15.06 2.21 -33.80
CA LEU A 396 14.99 1.52 -32.52
C LEU A 396 13.58 1.64 -31.96
N THR A 397 12.99 0.54 -31.52
CA THR A 397 11.71 0.55 -30.81
C THR A 397 11.90 1.03 -29.37
N GLU A 398 10.87 1.61 -28.76
CA GLU A 398 10.90 2.06 -27.35
C GLU A 398 10.97 0.90 -26.32
N ALA A 399 11.07 -0.34 -26.78
CA ALA A 399 11.14 -1.51 -25.92
C ALA A 399 12.48 -1.59 -25.15
N SER A 400 12.45 -2.24 -23.99
CA SER A 400 13.66 -2.57 -23.24
C SER A 400 14.64 -3.34 -24.12
N LYS A 401 15.95 -3.09 -23.94
CA LYS A 401 17.03 -3.70 -24.74
C LYS A 401 16.99 -5.23 -24.73
N ALA A 402 16.54 -5.83 -23.63
CA ALA A 402 16.37 -7.29 -23.50
C ALA A 402 15.13 -7.86 -24.23
N GLY A 403 14.30 -6.98 -24.81
CA GLY A 403 13.14 -7.34 -25.62
C GLY A 403 13.39 -7.22 -27.12
N LEU A 404 14.59 -6.80 -27.55
CA LEU A 404 14.95 -6.78 -28.95
C LEU A 404 15.31 -8.20 -29.41
N PRO A 405 14.83 -8.65 -30.59
CA PRO A 405 15.14 -9.98 -31.08
C PRO A 405 16.65 -10.10 -31.30
N GLY A 406 17.25 -11.17 -30.76
CA GLY A 406 18.68 -11.46 -30.89
C GLY A 406 19.61 -10.66 -29.96
N PHE A 407 19.06 -10.00 -28.92
CA PHE A 407 19.78 -9.12 -27.99
C PHE A 407 19.91 -9.69 -26.58
#